data_AF-A0A522H8D1-F1
#
_entry.id   AF-A0A522H8D1-F1
#
_cell.length_a   1.000
_cell.length_b   1.000
_cell.length_c   1.000
_cell.angle_alpha   90.00
_cell.angle_beta   90.00
_cell.angle_gamma   90.00
#
_symmetry.space_group_name_H-M   'P 1'
#
loop_
_entity.id
_entity.type
_entity.pdbx_description
1 polymer ?
#
loop_
_entity_poly.entity_id
_entity_poly.type
_entity_poly.pdbx_seq_one_letter_code
_entity_poly.pdbx_strand_id
1 'polypeptide(L)'
;MIHTYKYVPHVRIAQRREQGPPTVKRAAALLHGGAAVARLNRRVGLGITTSVGTMWCAYAFAAIALVSLPAALASGDPIVIVAWIAQTFLQLVLLPVIIVGQNIQAAAADARSAATYEDAGAILEEARGIQAHLATQDGAIAMLLDKLATMETALGKAK
;
A
#
# COMPACT_ATOMS: atom_id res chain seq x y z
N MET A 1 -36.10 8.23 -28.81
CA MET A 1 -34.84 7.48 -29.02
C MET A 1 -34.42 6.90 -27.69
N ILE A 2 -34.34 5.58 -27.55
CA ILE A 2 -33.83 4.95 -26.34
C ILE A 2 -32.31 5.02 -26.42
N HIS A 3 -31.69 5.83 -25.58
CA HIS A 3 -30.23 5.92 -25.52
C HIS A 3 -29.68 4.64 -24.85
N THR A 4 -29.24 3.68 -25.67
CA THR A 4 -28.51 2.50 -25.20
C THR A 4 -27.18 2.96 -24.60
N TYR A 5 -27.02 2.80 -23.29
CA TYR A 5 -25.76 3.09 -22.60
C TYR A 5 -24.64 2.22 -23.18
N LYS A 6 -23.58 2.84 -23.71
CA LYS A 6 -22.36 2.14 -24.15
C LYS A 6 -21.30 2.24 -23.05
N TYR A 7 -20.93 1.10 -22.48
CA TYR A 7 -19.82 1.01 -21.54
C TYR A 7 -18.51 1.43 -22.22
N VAL A 8 -17.85 2.44 -21.67
CA VAL A 8 -16.50 2.85 -22.07
C VAL A 8 -15.57 2.54 -20.89
N PRO A 9 -14.63 1.58 -21.03
CA PRO A 9 -13.68 1.26 -19.98
C PRO A 9 -12.82 2.49 -19.62
N HIS A 10 -12.59 2.70 -18.32
CA HIS A 10 -11.71 3.77 -17.87
C HIS A 10 -10.26 3.51 -18.31
N VAL A 11 -9.55 4.54 -18.80
CA VAL A 11 -8.20 4.47 -19.42
C VAL A 11 -7.18 3.74 -18.53
N ARG A 12 -7.32 3.87 -17.20
CA ARG A 12 -6.47 3.22 -16.20
C ARG A 12 -6.47 1.68 -16.28
N ILE A 13 -7.55 1.06 -16.79
CA ILE A 13 -7.66 -0.41 -16.93
C ILE A 13 -6.71 -0.89 -18.04
N ALA A 14 -6.67 -0.19 -19.18
CA ALA A 14 -5.75 -0.49 -20.27
C ALA A 14 -4.28 -0.28 -19.83
N GLN A 15 -4.01 0.85 -19.18
CA GLN A 15 -2.66 1.16 -18.65
C GLN A 15 -2.18 0.13 -17.62
N ARG A 16 -3.06 -0.39 -16.75
CA ARG A 16 -2.71 -1.44 -15.77
C ARG A 16 -2.42 -2.79 -16.41
N ARG A 17 -3.08 -3.14 -17.52
CA ARG A 17 -2.76 -4.36 -18.29
C ARG A 17 -1.33 -4.34 -18.82
N GLU A 18 -0.84 -3.18 -19.24
CA GLU A 18 0.53 -3.05 -19.79
C GLU A 18 1.59 -2.86 -18.70
N GLN A 19 1.29 -2.08 -17.66
CA GLN A 19 2.30 -1.68 -16.68
C GLN A 19 2.51 -2.70 -15.55
N GLY A 20 1.53 -3.56 -15.28
CA GLY A 20 1.56 -4.50 -14.15
C GLY A 20 1.48 -3.82 -12.77
N PRO A 21 1.60 -4.59 -11.67
CA PRO A 21 1.58 -4.06 -10.33
C PRO A 21 2.84 -3.24 -10.00
N PRO A 22 2.75 -2.24 -9.12
CA PRO A 22 3.93 -1.54 -8.63
C PRO A 22 4.84 -2.53 -7.88
N THR A 23 6.14 -2.53 -8.19
CA THR A 23 7.11 -3.41 -7.52
C THR A 23 8.22 -2.62 -6.84
N VAL A 24 8.72 -3.15 -5.73
CA VAL A 24 9.85 -2.59 -4.96
C VAL A 24 11.11 -2.45 -5.83
N LYS A 25 11.29 -3.34 -6.81
CA LYS A 25 12.41 -3.24 -7.77
C LYS A 25 12.29 -2.00 -8.64
N ARG A 26 11.09 -1.70 -9.16
CA ARG A 26 10.80 -0.58 -10.05
C ARG A 26 10.84 0.76 -9.33
N ALA A 27 10.31 0.84 -8.11
CA ALA A 27 10.38 2.04 -7.28
C ALA A 27 11.83 2.43 -6.95
N ALA A 28 12.65 1.47 -6.55
CA ALA A 28 14.05 1.72 -6.23
C ALA A 28 14.94 2.01 -7.46
N ALA A 29 14.54 1.58 -8.66
CA ALA A 29 15.24 1.92 -9.90
C ALA A 29 15.12 3.43 -10.24
N LEU A 30 14.08 4.11 -9.76
CA LEU A 30 13.87 5.54 -9.96
C LEU A 30 14.74 6.42 -9.05
N LEU A 31 15.27 5.87 -7.95
CA LEU A 31 15.96 6.63 -6.89
C LEU A 31 17.49 6.66 -7.02
N HIS A 32 18.11 5.72 -7.74
CA HIS A 32 19.57 5.62 -7.81
C HIS A 32 20.08 5.47 -9.26
N GLY A 33 20.72 6.52 -9.78
CA GLY A 33 21.40 6.53 -11.08
C GLY A 33 22.78 5.87 -11.03
N GLY A 34 23.03 4.93 -11.95
CA GLY A 34 24.31 4.21 -12.10
C GLY A 34 24.16 2.70 -11.88
N ALA A 35 23.97 1.94 -12.96
CA ALA A 35 23.39 0.59 -12.91
C ALA A 35 24.18 -0.41 -12.03
N ALA A 36 25.52 -0.41 -12.03
CA ALA A 36 26.30 -1.40 -11.28
C ALA A 36 26.54 -1.00 -9.81
N VAL A 37 27.01 0.22 -9.58
CA VAL A 37 27.31 0.74 -8.23
C VAL A 37 26.04 0.90 -7.40
N ALA A 38 24.94 1.37 -8.00
CA ALA A 38 23.66 1.47 -7.30
C ALA A 38 23.12 0.10 -6.86
N ARG A 39 23.33 -0.96 -7.66
CA ARG A 39 22.92 -2.33 -7.28
C ARG A 39 23.72 -2.86 -6.11
N LEU A 40 25.04 -2.62 -6.09
CA LEU A 40 25.90 -3.01 -4.98
C LEU A 40 25.54 -2.24 -3.70
N ASN A 41 25.45 -0.91 -3.78
CA ASN A 41 25.08 -0.06 -2.66
C ASN A 41 23.70 -0.42 -2.11
N ARG A 42 22.75 -0.75 -2.98
CA ARG A 42 21.43 -1.24 -2.57
C ARG A 42 21.53 -2.54 -1.79
N ARG A 43 22.33 -3.51 -2.25
CA ARG A 43 22.46 -4.82 -1.59
C ARG A 43 23.12 -4.69 -0.22
N VAL A 44 24.20 -3.92 -0.15
CA VAL A 44 24.90 -3.63 1.11
C VAL A 44 24.02 -2.83 2.05
N GLY A 45 23.42 -1.75 1.56
CA GLY A 45 22.52 -0.89 2.32
C GLY A 45 21.34 -1.67 2.88
N LEU A 46 20.66 -2.48 2.07
CA LEU A 46 19.57 -3.34 2.53
C LEU A 46 20.05 -4.35 3.58
N GLY A 47 21.21 -4.98 3.38
CA GLY A 47 21.76 -5.92 4.36
C GLY A 47 22.03 -5.27 5.72
N ILE A 48 22.62 -4.07 5.72
CA ILE A 48 22.92 -3.32 6.95
C ILE A 48 21.62 -2.85 7.60
N THR A 49 20.71 -2.21 6.85
CA THR A 49 19.48 -1.65 7.44
C THR A 49 18.52 -2.72 7.92
N THR A 50 18.47 -3.90 7.28
CA THR A 50 17.69 -5.04 7.78
C THR A 50 18.30 -5.65 9.03
N SER A 51 19.63 -5.69 9.15
CA SER A 51 20.31 -6.23 10.34
C SER A 51 20.18 -5.27 11.54
N VAL A 52 20.45 -3.98 11.32
CA VAL A 52 20.37 -2.92 12.35
C VAL A 52 18.91 -2.60 12.70
N GLY A 53 17.99 -2.78 11.77
CA GLY A 53 16.55 -2.60 11.96
C GLY A 53 15.85 -3.72 12.73
N THR A 54 16.57 -4.45 13.59
CA THR A 54 16.02 -5.48 14.48
C THR A 54 16.06 -5.02 15.94
N MET A 55 15.10 -5.44 16.75
CA MET A 55 15.10 -5.16 18.20
C MET A 55 16.34 -5.75 18.90
N TRP A 56 16.85 -6.88 18.40
CA TRP A 56 18.09 -7.48 18.88
C TRP A 56 19.30 -6.55 18.77
N CYS A 57 19.39 -5.77 17.68
CA CYS A 57 20.45 -4.79 17.53
C CYS A 57 20.35 -3.65 18.56
N ALA A 58 19.14 -3.19 18.87
CA ALA A 58 18.91 -2.22 19.94
C ALA A 58 19.40 -2.75 21.30
N TYR A 59 19.12 -4.01 21.62
CA TYR A 59 19.60 -4.64 22.86
C TYR A 59 21.12 -4.79 22.88
N ALA A 60 21.74 -5.18 21.76
CA ALA A 60 23.20 -5.29 21.65
C ALA A 60 23.88 -3.93 21.85
N PHE A 61 23.35 -2.87 21.25
CA PHE A 61 23.86 -1.51 21.40
C PHE A 61 23.66 -0.97 22.82
N ALA A 62 22.52 -1.26 23.45
CA ALA A 62 22.32 -0.94 24.86
C ALA A 62 23.37 -1.63 25.76
N ALA A 63 23.65 -2.92 25.51
CA ALA A 63 24.68 -3.65 26.25
C ALA A 63 26.09 -3.08 26.04
N ILE A 64 26.43 -2.71 24.80
CA ILE A 64 27.72 -2.06 24.50
C ILE A 64 27.83 -0.70 25.19
N ALA A 65 26.77 0.11 25.17
CA ALA A 65 26.77 1.41 25.84
C ALA A 65 27.09 1.26 27.34
N LEU A 66 26.47 0.28 28.01
CA LEU A 66 26.68 0.02 29.44
C LEU A 66 28.13 -0.25 29.84
N VAL A 67 29.00 -0.70 28.93
CA VAL A 67 30.43 -0.90 29.22
C VAL A 67 31.11 0.42 29.64
N SER A 68 30.64 1.55 29.10
CA SER A 68 31.19 2.88 29.40
C SER A 68 30.49 3.60 30.58
N LEU A 69 29.40 3.03 31.10
CA LEU A 69 28.64 3.61 32.21
C LEU A 69 29.48 3.76 33.50
N PRO A 70 30.28 2.77 33.94
CA PRO A 70 31.06 2.90 35.17
C PRO A 70 32.04 4.07 35.12
N ALA A 71 32.65 4.32 33.96
CA ALA A 71 33.57 5.44 33.78
C ALA A 71 32.85 6.79 33.85
N ALA A 72 31.65 6.90 33.28
CA ALA A 72 30.83 8.11 33.37
C ALA A 72 30.40 8.40 34.82
N LEU A 73 29.98 7.37 35.57
CA LEU A 73 29.59 7.51 36.98
C LEU A 73 30.79 7.82 37.89
N ALA A 74 31.95 7.22 37.62
CA ALA A 74 33.17 7.49 38.36
C ALA A 74 33.65 8.95 38.23
N SER A 75 33.22 9.69 37.21
CA SER A 75 33.55 11.12 37.06
C SER A 75 32.99 11.98 38.20
N GLY A 76 31.89 11.57 38.86
CA GLY A 76 31.21 12.35 39.89
C GLY A 76 30.57 13.66 39.42
N ASP A 77 30.68 13.99 38.12
CA ASP A 77 30.15 15.22 37.53
C ASP A 77 28.75 14.96 36.93
N PRO A 78 27.69 15.60 37.44
CA PRO A 78 26.34 15.49 36.88
C PRO A 78 26.27 15.80 35.37
N ILE A 79 27.09 16.74 34.87
CA ILE A 79 27.10 17.12 33.45
C ILE A 79 27.60 15.94 32.59
N VAL A 80 28.67 15.28 33.02
CA VAL A 80 29.24 14.12 32.30
C VAL A 80 28.25 12.95 32.28
N ILE A 81 27.56 12.70 33.40
CA ILE A 81 26.55 11.63 33.48
C ILE A 81 25.39 11.91 32.52
N VAL A 82 24.85 13.14 32.53
CA VAL A 82 23.75 13.51 31.63
C VAL A 82 24.19 13.46 30.17
N ALA A 83 25.41 13.93 29.85
CA ALA A 83 25.96 13.84 28.50
C ALA A 83 26.08 12.39 28.03
N TRP A 84 26.53 11.47 28.89
CA TRP A 84 26.61 10.05 28.56
C TRP A 84 25.23 9.44 28.27
N ILE A 85 24.20 9.78 29.06
CA ILE A 85 22.84 9.29 28.85
C ILE A 85 22.29 9.81 27.50
N ALA A 86 22.35 11.12 27.30
CA ALA A 86 21.74 11.77 26.13
C ALA A 86 22.45 11.42 24.82
N GLN A 87 23.78 11.35 24.85
CA GLN A 87 24.59 11.18 23.66
C GLN A 87 25.01 9.71 23.48
N THR A 88 25.73 9.12 24.42
CA THR A 88 26.29 7.78 24.23
C THR A 88 25.21 6.70 24.27
N PHE A 89 24.30 6.76 25.24
CA PHE A 89 23.27 5.74 25.40
C PHE A 89 22.09 5.96 24.45
N LEU A 90 21.38 7.08 24.59
CA LEU A 90 20.16 7.32 23.82
C LEU A 90 20.44 7.38 22.32
N GLN A 91 21.47 8.10 21.87
CA GLN A 91 21.74 8.22 20.42
C GLN A 91 22.10 6.89 19.77
N LEU A 92 22.88 6.04 20.46
CA LEU A 92 23.26 4.73 19.95
C LEU A 92 22.04 3.80 19.85
N VAL A 93 21.17 3.78 20.87
CA VAL A 93 20.00 2.89 20.93
C VAL A 93 18.85 3.38 20.05
N LEU A 94 18.67 4.69 19.92
CA LEU A 94 17.57 5.29 19.16
C LEU A 94 17.64 4.93 17.66
N LEU A 95 18.84 4.81 17.08
CA LEU A 95 18.98 4.51 15.65
C LEU A 95 18.31 3.17 15.24
N PRO A 96 18.66 2.01 15.84
CA PRO A 96 17.93 0.75 15.60
C PRO A 96 16.42 0.83 15.89
N VAL A 97 16.03 1.46 17.00
CA VAL A 97 14.62 1.52 17.44
C VAL A 97 13.76 2.29 16.44
N ILE A 98 14.27 3.42 15.92
CA ILE A 98 13.58 4.19 14.88
C ILE A 98 13.41 3.35 13.61
N ILE A 99 14.46 2.63 13.19
CA ILE A 99 14.41 1.78 11.99
C ILE A 99 13.40 0.65 12.16
N VAL A 100 13.34 0.00 13.34
CA VAL A 100 12.33 -1.02 13.64
C VAL A 100 10.92 -0.42 13.53
N GLY A 101 10.70 0.76 14.13
CA GLY A 101 9.42 1.46 14.06
C GLY A 101 9.01 1.78 12.63
N GLN A 102 9.95 2.21 11.79
CA GLN A 102 9.73 2.47 10.37
C GLN A 102 9.42 1.18 9.58
N ASN A 103 10.13 0.08 9.86
CA ASN A 103 9.87 -1.21 9.22
C ASN A 103 8.47 -1.74 9.53
N ILE A 104 8.01 -1.60 10.79
CA ILE A 104 6.65 -1.97 11.20
C ILE A 104 5.60 -1.11 10.47
N GLN A 105 5.82 0.21 10.42
CA GLN A 105 4.91 1.12 9.70
C GLN A 105 4.85 0.83 8.20
N ALA A 106 6.00 0.51 7.58
CA ALA A 106 6.07 0.12 6.17
C ALA A 106 5.29 -1.17 5.91
N ALA A 107 5.49 -2.21 6.73
CA ALA A 107 4.75 -3.46 6.62
C ALA A 107 3.24 -3.27 6.79
N ALA A 108 2.82 -2.43 7.74
CA ALA A 108 1.41 -2.10 7.93
C ALA A 108 0.82 -1.30 6.76
N ALA A 109 1.60 -0.39 6.15
CA ALA A 109 1.20 0.35 4.96
C ALA A 109 1.06 -0.56 3.73
N ASP A 110 1.97 -1.52 3.56
CA ASP A 110 1.92 -2.52 2.50
C ASP A 110 0.69 -3.42 2.67
N ALA A 111 0.41 -3.89 3.88
CA ALA A 111 -0.78 -4.69 4.19
C ALA A 111 -2.09 -3.92 3.90
N ARG A 112 -2.19 -2.65 4.30
CA ARG A 112 -3.34 -1.80 3.97
C ARG A 112 -3.49 -1.59 2.47
N SER A 113 -2.38 -1.42 1.76
CA SER A 113 -2.38 -1.25 0.30
C SER A 113 -2.85 -2.52 -0.42
N ALA A 114 -2.44 -3.69 0.07
CA ALA A 114 -2.91 -4.98 -0.43
C ALA A 114 -4.42 -5.16 -0.20
N ALA A 115 -4.90 -4.91 1.02
CA ALA A 115 -6.33 -4.97 1.34
C ALA A 115 -7.15 -4.02 0.46
N THR A 116 -6.70 -2.77 0.31
CA THR A 116 -7.38 -1.78 -0.57
C THR A 116 -7.42 -2.25 -2.03
N TYR A 117 -6.39 -2.95 -2.50
CA TYR A 117 -6.36 -3.51 -3.85
C TYR A 117 -7.39 -4.64 -4.02
N GLU A 118 -7.50 -5.54 -3.05
CA GLU A 118 -8.47 -6.62 -3.03
C GLU A 118 -9.90 -6.09 -2.94
N ASP A 119 -10.16 -5.14 -2.04
CA ASP A 119 -11.46 -4.46 -1.89
C ASP A 119 -11.88 -3.77 -3.19
N ALA A 120 -10.96 -3.07 -3.86
CA ALA A 120 -11.23 -2.44 -5.14
C ALA A 120 -11.57 -3.48 -6.24
N GLY A 121 -10.95 -4.65 -6.18
CA GLY A 121 -11.28 -5.78 -7.06
C GLY A 121 -12.69 -6.30 -6.83
N ALA A 122 -13.08 -6.50 -5.57
CA ALA A 122 -14.43 -6.93 -5.19
C ALA A 122 -15.49 -5.93 -5.65
N ILE A 123 -15.27 -4.62 -5.38
CA ILE A 123 -16.17 -3.55 -5.82
C ILE A 123 -16.34 -3.53 -7.34
N LEU A 124 -15.26 -3.76 -8.10
CA LEU A 124 -15.33 -3.80 -9.56
C LEU A 124 -16.21 -4.96 -10.05
N GLU A 125 -16.10 -6.12 -9.42
CA GLU A 125 -16.89 -7.29 -9.80
C GLU A 125 -18.37 -7.13 -9.40
N GLU A 126 -18.64 -6.57 -8.21
CA GLU A 126 -20.00 -6.18 -7.82
C GLU A 126 -20.60 -5.14 -8.78
N ALA A 127 -19.82 -4.14 -9.20
CA ALA A 127 -20.27 -3.14 -10.17
C ALA A 127 -20.60 -3.77 -11.53
N ARG A 128 -19.83 -4.77 -11.98
CA ARG A 128 -20.19 -5.56 -13.17
C ARG A 128 -21.47 -6.35 -12.98
N GLY A 129 -21.68 -6.93 -11.80
CA GLY A 129 -22.92 -7.60 -11.44
C GLY A 129 -24.13 -6.67 -11.55
N ILE A 130 -24.02 -5.45 -11.03
CA ILE A 130 -25.06 -4.40 -11.17
C ILE A 130 -25.31 -4.07 -12.64
N GLN A 131 -24.27 -3.90 -13.46
CA GLN A 131 -24.43 -3.64 -14.90
C GLN A 131 -25.16 -4.77 -15.63
N ALA A 132 -24.84 -6.03 -15.32
CA ALA A 132 -25.53 -7.19 -15.88
C ALA A 132 -27.00 -7.26 -15.44
N HIS A 133 -27.27 -6.93 -14.17
CA HIS A 133 -28.63 -6.87 -13.64
C HIS A 133 -29.45 -5.77 -14.33
N LEU A 134 -28.89 -4.58 -14.52
CA LEU A 134 -29.55 -3.48 -15.26
C LEU A 134 -29.87 -3.88 -16.71
N ALA A 135 -28.94 -4.54 -17.41
CA ALA A 135 -29.20 -5.05 -18.76
C ALA A 135 -30.36 -6.05 -18.81
N THR A 136 -30.51 -6.87 -17.76
CA THR A 136 -31.65 -7.79 -17.64
C THR A 136 -32.95 -7.05 -17.38
N GLN A 137 -32.93 -6.01 -16.53
CA GLN A 137 -34.08 -5.15 -16.28
C GLN A 137 -34.53 -4.41 -17.54
N ASP A 138 -33.60 -3.88 -18.32
CA ASP A 138 -33.89 -3.23 -19.61
C ASP A 138 -34.62 -4.18 -20.57
N GLY A 139 -34.21 -5.45 -20.62
CA GLY A 139 -34.90 -6.49 -21.40
C GLY A 139 -36.32 -6.75 -20.91
N ALA A 140 -36.54 -6.84 -19.59
CA ALA A 140 -37.87 -7.03 -19.02
C ALA A 140 -38.81 -5.83 -19.31
N ILE A 141 -38.28 -4.60 -19.21
CA ILE A 141 -39.02 -3.38 -19.55
C ILE A 141 -39.40 -3.38 -21.04
N ALA A 142 -38.49 -3.77 -21.94
CA ALA A 142 -38.80 -3.89 -23.37
C ALA A 142 -39.94 -4.89 -23.63
N MET A 143 -39.96 -6.03 -22.95
CA MET A 143 -41.06 -6.99 -23.05
C MET A 143 -42.40 -6.44 -22.54
N LEU A 144 -42.39 -5.65 -21.46
CA LEU A 144 -43.60 -5.02 -20.94
C LEU A 144 -44.14 -3.95 -21.90
N LEU A 145 -43.25 -3.16 -22.53
CA LEU A 145 -43.61 -2.17 -23.53
C LEU A 145 -44.26 -2.83 -24.76
N ASP A 146 -43.72 -3.95 -25.23
CA ASP A 146 -44.29 -4.71 -26.35
C ASP A 146 -45.69 -5.25 -26.01
N LYS A 147 -45.85 -5.83 -24.81
CA LYS A 147 -47.17 -6.26 -24.32
C LYS A 147 -48.17 -5.11 -24.26
N LEU A 148 -47.79 -3.94 -23.75
CA LEU A 148 -48.66 -2.76 -23.73
C LEU A 148 -49.08 -2.34 -25.14
N ALA A 149 -48.16 -2.31 -26.10
CA ALA A 149 -48.48 -1.99 -27.50
C ALA A 149 -49.45 -3.01 -28.13
N THR A 150 -49.30 -4.30 -27.83
CA THR A 150 -50.24 -5.33 -28.31
C THR A 150 -51.64 -5.17 -27.68
N MET A 151 -51.73 -4.81 -26.40
CA MET A 151 -53.02 -4.56 -25.75
C MET A 151 -53.71 -3.32 -26.31
N GLU A 152 -52.96 -2.24 -26.55
CA GLU A 152 -53.49 -1.01 -27.14
C GLU A 152 -54.07 -1.24 -28.54
N THR A 153 -53.34 -1.99 -29.39
CA THR A 153 -53.82 -2.35 -30.74
C THR A 153 -55.04 -3.27 -30.71
N ALA A 154 -55.11 -4.20 -29.75
CA ALA A 154 -56.29 -5.05 -29.56
C ALA A 154 -57.51 -4.22 -29.13
N LEU A 155 -57.32 -3.26 -28.22
CA LEU A 155 -58.39 -2.38 -27.73
C LEU A 155 -58.89 -1.42 -28.82
N GLY A 156 -57.98 -0.92 -29.66
CA GLY A 156 -58.31 -0.07 -30.81
C GLY A 156 -59.09 -0.79 -31.92
N LYS A 157 -58.96 -2.12 -32.04
CA LYS A 157 -59.75 -2.93 -32.98
C LYS A 157 -61.14 -3.30 -32.45
N ALA A 158 -61.35 -3.20 -31.14
CA ALA A 158 -62.62 -3.53 -30.48
C ALA A 158 -63.62 -2.35 -30.44
N LYS A 159 -63.21 -1.20 -30.95
CA LYS A 159 -63.97 0.06 -30.98
C LYS A 159 -64.34 0.41 -32.41
#